data_AF-A0A2Z6ILP0-F1
#
_entry.id   AF-A0A2Z6ILP0-F1
#
_cell.length_a   1.000
_cell.length_b   1.000
_cell.length_c   1.000
_cell.angle_alpha   90.00
_cell.angle_beta   90.00
_cell.angle_gamma   90.00
#
_symmetry.space_group_name_H-M   'P 1'
#
loop_
_entity.id
_entity.type
_entity.pdbx_description
1 polymer ?
#
loop_
_entity_poly.entity_id
_entity_poly.type
_entity_poly.pdbx_seq_one_letter_code
_entity_poly.pdbx_strand_id
1 'polypeptide(L)'
;MLDCVSSDVHGCHYIAHSYTIVNSVAHVADAIATGYKYNMKSIDEIRLENFLALLGRYKQAEIGRRIQRSPGQVQQWAAKARKSPAKGSRNIDDESARLLEASLNLPVNWMDNDHSASGALSGAVPVVAYHPEEPLDDGEIEIPALNVAVGAGNRIHTEPVEEERRFRYSLEWVRRYGLKADKLIRYKVRGSSMDPFISDGSWITVEMGTTQVTDGSVYLLRYGDQISVKFLFRRYDGGLIVRSFNPSEPDVVVPAQDLEHIKVLGRVVESTNMLIKAIK
;
A
#
# COMPACT_ATOMS: atom_id res chain seq x y z
N MET A 1 42.44 17.68 20.13
CA MET A 1 43.12 16.54 19.48
C MET A 1 42.38 15.28 19.92
N LEU A 2 41.44 14.74 19.15
CA LEU A 2 41.52 14.44 17.72
C LEU A 2 40.28 14.88 16.94
N ASP A 3 40.52 15.18 15.68
CA ASP A 3 39.61 15.70 14.66
C ASP A 3 38.80 14.60 13.93
N CYS A 4 37.68 15.08 13.38
CA CYS A 4 36.89 14.71 12.19
C CYS A 4 37.20 13.40 11.42
N VAL A 5 36.14 12.67 11.02
CA VAL A 5 35.73 12.42 9.60
C VAL A 5 34.22 12.17 9.52
N SER A 6 33.59 12.79 8.52
CA SER A 6 32.18 12.75 8.07
C SER A 6 31.91 11.59 7.11
N SER A 7 30.66 11.07 7.11
CA SER A 7 29.87 10.48 5.98
C SER A 7 28.95 9.37 6.53
N ASP A 8 27.75 9.06 6.10
CA ASP A 8 26.70 9.66 5.28
C ASP A 8 25.52 8.66 5.39
N VAL A 9 24.30 9.21 5.34
CA VAL A 9 23.07 8.62 4.78
C VAL A 9 22.83 7.11 4.94
N HIS A 10 21.93 6.72 5.86
CA HIS A 10 21.15 5.48 5.72
C HIS A 10 19.68 5.76 6.07
N GLY A 11 18.94 6.25 5.07
CA GLY A 11 17.48 6.25 5.10
C GLY A 11 16.97 4.82 4.91
N CYS A 12 16.49 4.19 5.99
CA CYS A 12 15.80 2.91 5.91
C CYS A 12 14.45 3.09 5.21
N HIS A 13 14.36 2.71 3.94
CA HIS A 13 13.11 2.64 3.20
C HIS A 13 12.28 1.44 3.68
N TYR A 14 11.10 1.71 4.25
CA TYR A 14 10.09 0.68 4.55
C TYR A 14 9.00 0.76 3.49
N ILE A 15 8.84 -0.30 2.70
CA ILE A 15 7.73 -0.47 1.77
C ILE A 15 6.50 -0.86 2.59
N ALA A 16 5.47 -0.01 2.59
CA ALA A 16 4.20 -0.32 3.23
C ALA A 16 3.41 -1.30 2.34
N HIS A 17 3.38 -2.57 2.74
CA HIS A 17 2.35 -3.51 2.28
C HIS A 17 1.04 -3.18 3.01
N SER A 18 0.15 -2.44 2.34
CA SER A 18 -1.20 -2.18 2.85
C SER A 18 -2.23 -2.90 1.99
N TYR A 19 -2.79 -3.99 2.52
CA TYR A 19 -4.07 -4.50 2.03
C TYR A 19 -5.14 -3.48 2.39
N THR A 20 -5.74 -2.83 1.40
CA THR A 20 -6.95 -2.02 1.59
C THR A 20 -8.08 -2.97 1.97
N ILE A 21 -8.43 -3.04 3.25
CA ILE A 21 -9.61 -3.79 3.70
C ILE A 21 -10.84 -2.99 3.28
N VAL A 22 -11.36 -3.29 2.08
CA VAL A 22 -12.73 -2.96 1.72
C VAL A 22 -13.58 -4.10 2.28
N ASN A 23 -14.40 -3.80 3.28
CA ASN A 23 -15.26 -4.76 3.99
C ASN A 23 -15.95 -5.78 3.04
N SER A 24 -15.51 -7.05 3.09
CA SER A 24 -16.23 -8.21 2.54
C SER A 24 -15.57 -9.50 3.06
N VAL A 25 -16.17 -10.11 4.08
CA VAL A 25 -15.57 -11.20 4.89
C VAL A 25 -15.54 -12.56 4.17
N ALA A 26 -16.09 -12.68 2.96
CA ALA A 26 -16.31 -13.98 2.32
C ALA A 26 -15.21 -14.43 1.32
N HIS A 27 -14.38 -13.53 0.80
CA HIS A 27 -13.50 -13.84 -0.34
C HIS A 27 -12.04 -14.18 0.02
N VAL A 28 -11.59 -13.92 1.24
CA VAL A 28 -10.16 -13.98 1.60
C VAL A 28 -9.69 -15.41 1.93
N ALA A 29 -10.57 -16.25 2.48
CA ALA A 29 -10.18 -17.60 2.93
C ALA A 29 -9.90 -18.57 1.77
N ASP A 30 -10.64 -18.44 0.67
CA ASP A 30 -10.56 -19.39 -0.46
C ASP A 30 -9.31 -19.13 -1.32
N ALA A 31 -8.90 -17.86 -1.47
CA ALA A 31 -7.74 -17.48 -2.27
C ALA A 31 -6.38 -17.89 -1.66
N ILE A 32 -6.29 -17.96 -0.32
CA ILE A 32 -5.04 -18.27 0.39
C ILE A 32 -4.73 -19.77 0.33
N ALA A 33 -5.75 -20.64 0.33
CA ALA A 33 -5.56 -22.09 0.36
C ALA A 33 -5.10 -22.69 -0.98
N THR A 34 -5.38 -22.04 -2.11
CA THR A 34 -5.10 -22.63 -3.45
C THR A 34 -3.76 -22.20 -4.06
N GLY A 35 -3.15 -21.10 -3.59
CA GLY A 35 -2.09 -20.40 -4.33
C GLY A 35 -0.62 -20.78 -4.05
N TYR A 36 -0.31 -21.41 -2.91
CA TYR A 36 1.09 -21.64 -2.52
C TYR A 36 1.63 -23.00 -2.95
N LYS A 37 1.83 -23.17 -4.26
CA LYS A 37 2.86 -24.09 -4.81
C LYS A 37 4.01 -23.25 -5.35
N TYR A 38 5.05 -23.07 -4.54
CA TYR A 38 6.30 -22.43 -4.97
C TYR A 38 6.94 -23.26 -6.08
N ASN A 39 6.87 -22.77 -7.32
CA ASN A 39 7.64 -23.28 -8.45
C ASN A 39 8.54 -22.12 -8.91
N MET A 40 9.74 -22.01 -8.34
CA MET A 40 10.70 -20.97 -8.72
C MET A 40 11.15 -21.18 -10.17
N LYS A 41 10.78 -20.26 -11.06
CA LYS A 41 11.25 -20.25 -12.44
C LYS A 41 12.70 -19.79 -12.51
N SER A 42 13.48 -20.39 -13.39
CA SER A 42 14.81 -19.90 -13.74
C SER A 42 14.73 -18.60 -14.54
N ILE A 43 15.80 -17.80 -14.51
CA ILE A 43 15.87 -16.54 -15.27
C ILE A 43 15.69 -16.77 -16.79
N ASP A 44 16.14 -17.92 -17.28
CA ASP A 44 15.97 -18.32 -18.67
C ASP A 44 14.50 -18.58 -19.02
N GLU A 45 13.76 -19.22 -18.12
CA GLU A 45 12.32 -19.46 -18.27
C GLU A 45 11.54 -18.14 -18.24
N ILE A 46 11.86 -17.26 -17.29
CA ILE A 46 11.27 -15.93 -17.18
C ILE A 46 11.48 -15.11 -18.47
N ARG A 47 12.72 -15.07 -18.97
CA ARG A 47 13.05 -14.35 -20.20
C ARG A 47 12.30 -14.89 -21.42
N LEU A 48 12.14 -16.20 -21.53
CA LEU A 48 11.40 -16.82 -22.64
C LEU A 48 9.90 -16.53 -22.58
N GLU A 49 9.30 -16.56 -21.40
CA GLU A 49 7.89 -16.20 -21.21
C GLU A 49 7.64 -14.71 -21.50
N ASN A 50 8.52 -13.84 -21.01
CA ASN A 50 8.46 -12.41 -21.28
C ASN A 50 8.66 -12.12 -22.78
N PHE A 51 9.58 -12.83 -23.42
CA PHE A 51 9.78 -12.75 -24.86
C PHE A 51 8.53 -13.20 -25.63
N LEU A 52 7.83 -14.26 -25.18
CA LEU A 52 6.55 -14.67 -25.77
C LEU A 52 5.50 -13.56 -25.69
N ALA A 53 5.42 -12.85 -24.56
CA ALA A 53 4.52 -11.72 -24.39
C ALA A 53 4.84 -10.58 -25.37
N LEU A 54 6.12 -10.29 -25.61
CA LEU A 54 6.55 -9.31 -26.62
C LEU A 54 6.15 -9.71 -28.04
N LEU A 55 6.14 -11.01 -28.37
CA LEU A 55 5.68 -11.50 -29.68
C LEU A 55 4.18 -11.29 -29.91
N GLY A 56 3.39 -11.03 -28.87
CA GLY A 56 2.00 -10.60 -28.99
C GLY A 56 1.86 -9.13 -29.42
N ARG A 57 2.89 -8.32 -29.22
CA ARG A 57 2.88 -6.87 -29.50
C ARG A 57 3.75 -6.47 -30.70
N TYR A 58 4.81 -7.23 -30.96
CA TYR A 58 5.82 -6.91 -31.96
C TYR A 58 6.10 -8.10 -32.88
N LYS A 59 6.37 -7.83 -34.17
CA LYS A 59 6.73 -8.88 -35.13
C LYS A 59 8.19 -9.31 -34.92
N GLN A 60 8.50 -10.60 -35.10
CA GLN A 60 9.86 -11.13 -34.95
C GLN A 60 10.90 -10.41 -35.82
N ALA A 61 10.55 -10.11 -37.07
CA ALA A 61 11.43 -9.38 -37.99
C ALA A 61 11.71 -7.94 -37.53
N GLU A 62 10.76 -7.32 -36.84
CA GLU A 62 10.94 -5.99 -36.26
C GLU A 62 11.86 -6.04 -35.05
N ILE A 63 11.63 -6.98 -34.14
CA ILE A 63 12.49 -7.21 -32.98
C ILE A 63 13.93 -7.44 -33.45
N GLY A 64 14.16 -8.39 -34.35
CA GLY A 64 15.51 -8.71 -34.84
C GLY A 64 16.26 -7.52 -35.43
N ARG A 65 15.57 -6.64 -36.18
CA ARG A 65 16.16 -5.40 -36.69
C ARG A 65 16.53 -4.42 -35.57
N ARG A 66 15.65 -4.24 -34.58
CA ARG A 66 15.85 -3.31 -33.46
C ARG A 66 17.01 -3.69 -32.55
N ILE A 67 17.19 -4.99 -32.28
CA ILE A 67 18.27 -5.50 -31.41
C ILE A 67 19.50 -6.00 -32.18
N GLN A 68 19.54 -5.81 -33.50
CA GLN A 68 20.64 -6.26 -34.37
C GLN A 68 20.96 -7.75 -34.22
N ARG A 69 19.94 -8.60 -34.08
CA ARG A 69 20.08 -10.07 -34.03
C ARG A 69 19.54 -10.72 -35.29
N SER A 70 20.18 -11.82 -35.69
CA SER A 70 19.80 -12.52 -36.92
C SER A 70 18.34 -13.04 -36.84
N PRO A 71 17.58 -13.05 -37.95
CA PRO A 71 16.22 -13.59 -37.95
C PRO A 71 16.15 -15.04 -37.46
N GLY A 72 17.17 -15.85 -37.76
CA GLY A 72 17.27 -17.23 -37.29
C GLY A 72 17.42 -17.33 -35.77
N GLN A 73 18.15 -16.42 -35.13
CA GLN A 73 18.30 -16.38 -33.67
C GLN A 73 16.98 -15.99 -32.98
N VAL A 74 16.29 -14.97 -33.50
CA VAL A 74 14.97 -14.55 -32.99
C VAL A 74 13.93 -15.66 -33.18
N GLN A 75 13.96 -16.36 -34.30
CA GLN A 75 13.08 -17.50 -34.58
C GLN A 75 13.34 -18.67 -33.62
N GLN A 76 14.60 -18.95 -33.28
CA GLN A 76 14.94 -19.98 -32.30
C GLN A 76 14.38 -19.64 -30.91
N TRP A 77 14.53 -18.39 -30.45
CA TRP A 77 13.93 -17.94 -29.20
C TRP A 77 12.40 -18.04 -29.22
N ALA A 78 11.75 -17.62 -30.31
CA ALA A 78 10.30 -17.71 -30.45
C ALA A 78 9.78 -19.15 -30.47
N ALA A 79 10.49 -20.06 -31.14
CA ALA A 79 10.16 -21.47 -31.17
C ALA A 79 10.31 -22.11 -29.78
N LYS A 80 11.33 -21.72 -29.02
CA LYS A 80 11.56 -22.16 -27.65
C LYS A 80 10.56 -21.57 -26.66
N ALA A 81 10.18 -20.31 -26.82
CA ALA A 81 9.18 -19.67 -25.97
C ALA A 81 7.80 -20.33 -26.12
N ARG A 82 7.47 -20.86 -27.32
CA ARG A 82 6.18 -21.53 -27.61
C ARG A 82 6.12 -23.00 -27.22
N LYS A 83 7.26 -23.66 -26.99
CA LYS A 83 7.35 -25.08 -26.64
C LYS A 83 8.02 -25.18 -25.28
N SER A 84 7.42 -25.87 -24.30
CA SER A 84 8.04 -26.10 -22.99
C SER A 84 9.53 -26.44 -23.12
N PRO A 85 10.41 -25.86 -22.27
CA PRO A 85 11.83 -25.68 -22.56
C PRO A 85 12.53 -26.99 -22.89
N ALA A 86 12.76 -27.23 -24.19
CA ALA A 86 13.54 -28.37 -24.63
C ALA A 86 15.03 -28.12 -24.34
N LYS A 87 15.64 -29.07 -23.63
CA LYS A 87 17.06 -29.08 -23.23
C LYS A 87 17.98 -28.90 -24.45
N GLY A 88 18.80 -27.84 -24.45
CA GLY A 88 19.91 -27.67 -25.42
C GLY A 88 19.79 -26.57 -26.48
N SER A 89 18.72 -25.77 -26.51
CA SER A 89 18.60 -24.60 -27.41
C SER A 89 19.09 -23.31 -26.74
N ARG A 90 19.74 -22.40 -27.50
CA ARG A 90 20.34 -21.15 -26.98
C ARG A 90 19.29 -20.26 -26.28
N ASN A 91 19.59 -19.84 -25.06
CA ASN A 91 18.78 -18.92 -24.27
C ASN A 91 18.93 -17.48 -24.75
N ILE A 92 18.12 -16.58 -24.20
CA ILE A 92 18.31 -15.13 -24.34
C ILE A 92 19.39 -14.72 -23.33
N ASP A 93 20.57 -14.40 -23.84
CA ASP A 93 21.69 -13.90 -23.03
C ASP A 93 21.41 -12.50 -22.45
N ASP A 94 22.20 -12.12 -21.45
CA ASP A 94 22.06 -10.84 -20.75
C ASP A 94 22.15 -9.64 -21.69
N GLU A 95 23.05 -9.68 -22.68
CA GLU A 95 23.21 -8.60 -23.65
C GLU A 95 21.93 -8.42 -24.48
N SER A 96 21.38 -9.52 -24.99
CA SER A 96 20.17 -9.52 -25.80
C SER A 96 18.94 -9.13 -24.97
N ALA A 97 18.88 -9.51 -23.69
CA ALA A 97 17.83 -9.07 -22.77
C ALA A 97 17.87 -7.55 -22.56
N ARG A 98 19.04 -6.96 -22.33
CA ARG A 98 19.19 -5.51 -22.17
C ARG A 98 18.91 -4.74 -23.47
N LEU A 99 19.31 -5.28 -24.62
CA LEU A 99 18.99 -4.69 -25.92
C LEU A 99 17.49 -4.71 -26.21
N LEU A 100 16.77 -5.78 -25.82
CA LEU A 100 15.31 -5.82 -25.91
C LEU A 100 14.67 -4.73 -25.05
N GLU A 101 15.15 -4.54 -23.83
CA GLU A 101 14.64 -3.50 -22.93
C GLU A 101 14.84 -2.10 -23.51
N ALA A 102 16.07 -1.76 -23.90
CA ALA A 102 16.40 -0.46 -24.46
C ALA A 102 15.65 -0.18 -25.78
N SER A 103 15.61 -1.14 -26.70
CA SER A 103 15.03 -0.94 -28.04
C SER A 103 13.51 -0.92 -28.10
N LEU A 104 12.85 -1.45 -27.08
CA LEU A 104 11.40 -1.47 -26.92
C LEU A 104 10.92 -0.50 -25.83
N ASN A 105 11.82 0.32 -25.29
CA ASN A 105 11.56 1.30 -24.24
C ASN A 105 10.89 0.67 -23.00
N LEU A 106 11.39 -0.49 -22.59
CA LEU A 106 10.96 -1.21 -21.39
C LEU A 106 11.86 -0.83 -20.21
N PRO A 107 11.34 -0.94 -18.96
CA PRO A 107 12.15 -0.74 -17.77
C PRO A 107 13.39 -1.64 -17.72
N VAL A 108 14.44 -1.17 -17.05
CA VAL A 108 15.64 -1.98 -16.77
C VAL A 108 15.24 -3.23 -16.00
N ASN A 109 15.79 -4.37 -16.37
CA ASN A 109 15.50 -5.70 -15.82
C ASN A 109 14.06 -6.20 -16.10
N TRP A 110 13.28 -5.56 -16.95
CA TRP A 110 11.95 -6.05 -17.32
C TRP A 110 11.98 -7.49 -17.84
N MET A 111 12.99 -7.89 -18.61
CA MET A 111 13.12 -9.24 -19.15
C MET A 111 13.41 -10.31 -18.08
N ASP A 112 13.92 -9.91 -16.91
CA ASP A 112 14.36 -10.82 -15.83
C ASP A 112 13.33 -10.97 -14.71
N ASN A 113 12.28 -10.15 -14.74
CA ASN A 113 11.19 -10.20 -13.77
C ASN A 113 10.05 -11.10 -14.26
N ASP A 114 9.56 -11.98 -13.39
CA ASP A 114 8.45 -12.88 -13.73
C ASP A 114 7.13 -12.10 -13.83
N HIS A 115 6.68 -11.85 -15.07
CA HIS A 115 5.39 -11.22 -15.36
C HIS A 115 4.24 -12.23 -15.48
N SER A 116 4.49 -13.54 -15.34
CA SER A 116 3.45 -14.58 -15.41
C SER A 116 2.50 -14.56 -14.23
N ALA A 117 2.94 -14.02 -13.09
CA ALA A 117 2.07 -13.69 -11.95
C ALA A 117 1.12 -12.50 -12.24
N SER A 118 1.31 -11.80 -13.36
CA SER A 118 0.29 -10.90 -13.93
C SER A 118 -0.77 -11.67 -14.74
N GLY A 119 -1.08 -12.91 -14.33
CA GLY A 119 -2.43 -13.42 -14.42
C GLY A 119 -3.33 -12.43 -13.68
N ALA A 120 -3.82 -11.46 -14.42
CA ALA A 120 -4.59 -10.34 -13.92
C ALA A 120 -5.70 -10.86 -13.00
N LEU A 121 -5.55 -10.60 -11.70
CA LEU A 121 -6.72 -10.18 -10.95
C LEU A 121 -7.24 -8.98 -11.72
N SER A 122 -8.32 -9.18 -12.49
CA SER A 122 -8.97 -8.10 -13.22
C SER A 122 -9.23 -6.96 -12.23
N GLY A 123 -8.53 -5.83 -12.39
CA GLY A 123 -8.59 -4.69 -11.48
C GLY A 123 -7.42 -4.52 -10.49
N ALA A 124 -6.41 -5.40 -10.49
CA ALA A 124 -5.18 -5.17 -9.71
C ALA A 124 -4.29 -4.13 -10.41
N VAL A 125 -4.10 -2.99 -9.75
CA VAL A 125 -3.16 -1.95 -10.18
C VAL A 125 -1.75 -2.38 -9.74
N PRO A 126 -0.74 -2.39 -10.63
CA PRO A 126 0.62 -2.73 -10.24
C PRO A 126 1.11 -1.75 -9.17
N VAL A 127 1.80 -2.27 -8.14
CA VAL A 127 2.46 -1.42 -7.14
C VAL A 127 3.65 -0.74 -7.82
N VAL A 128 3.59 0.58 -7.95
CA VAL A 128 4.69 1.41 -8.45
C VAL A 128 5.43 1.98 -7.24
N ALA A 129 6.74 1.78 -7.19
CA ALA A 129 7.59 2.46 -6.21
C ALA A 129 7.91 3.86 -6.75
N TYR A 130 7.72 4.88 -5.90
CA TYR A 130 8.00 6.26 -6.24
C TYR A 130 9.18 6.76 -5.40
N HIS A 131 10.08 7.52 -6.01
CA HIS A 131 11.05 8.30 -5.27
C HIS A 131 10.36 9.54 -4.64
N PRO A 132 10.67 9.92 -3.38
CA PRO A 132 10.03 11.07 -2.72
C PRO A 132 10.13 12.39 -3.49
N GLU A 133 11.14 12.54 -4.34
CA GLU A 133 11.38 13.75 -5.16
C GLU A 133 10.73 13.71 -6.55
N GLU A 134 10.10 12.60 -6.95
CA GLU A 134 9.36 12.55 -8.21
C GLU A 134 8.17 13.53 -8.17
N PRO A 135 7.83 14.20 -9.28
CA PRO A 135 6.62 15.02 -9.32
C PRO A 135 5.36 14.17 -9.12
N LEU A 136 4.27 14.82 -8.72
CA LEU A 136 2.95 14.20 -8.66
C LEU A 136 2.36 14.07 -10.07
N ASP A 137 1.72 12.94 -10.34
CA ASP A 137 0.91 12.79 -11.55
C ASP A 137 -0.41 13.57 -11.42
N ASP A 138 -1.02 13.96 -12.54
CA ASP A 138 -2.30 14.71 -12.58
C ASP A 138 -3.46 14.02 -11.84
N GLY A 139 -3.35 12.71 -11.61
CA GLY A 139 -4.32 11.89 -10.90
C GLY A 139 -4.02 11.66 -9.42
N GLU A 140 -3.01 12.31 -8.86
CA GLU A 140 -2.52 12.07 -7.50
C GLU A 140 -2.63 13.31 -6.60
N ILE A 141 -2.72 13.07 -5.30
CA ILE A 141 -2.58 14.08 -4.26
C ILE A 141 -1.64 13.59 -3.17
N GLU A 142 -1.04 14.52 -2.44
CA GLU A 142 -0.32 14.21 -1.21
C GLU A 142 -1.15 14.52 0.01
N ILE A 143 -1.12 13.59 0.96
CA ILE A 143 -1.75 13.72 2.26
C ILE A 143 -0.64 13.75 3.32
N PRO A 144 -0.59 14.78 4.18
CA PRO A 144 0.39 14.86 5.26
C PRO A 144 0.10 13.78 6.30
N ALA A 145 1.17 13.25 6.90
CA ALA A 145 1.11 12.28 7.98
C ALA A 145 1.70 12.85 9.25
N LEU A 146 0.97 12.68 10.34
CA LEU A 146 1.39 13.04 11.68
C LEU A 146 1.63 11.76 12.48
N ASN A 147 2.80 11.65 13.10
CA ASN A 147 3.10 10.60 14.08
C ASN A 147 2.41 10.93 15.41
N VAL A 148 1.07 10.87 15.46
CA VAL A 148 0.34 11.04 16.73
C VAL A 148 0.07 9.68 17.33
N ALA A 149 0.62 9.40 18.51
CA ALA A 149 0.27 8.23 19.29
C ALA A 149 -1.19 8.32 19.76
N VAL A 150 -2.08 7.52 19.16
CA VAL A 150 -3.50 7.43 19.55
C VAL A 150 -3.69 6.27 20.53
N GLY A 151 -3.15 6.39 21.75
CA GLY A 151 -3.10 5.32 22.75
C GLY A 151 -4.43 4.94 23.40
N ALA A 152 -4.59 3.65 23.70
CA ALA A 152 -5.53 3.13 24.68
C ALA A 152 -4.94 3.28 26.10
N GLY A 153 -5.50 4.14 26.95
CA GLY A 153 -5.10 4.28 28.36
C GLY A 153 -4.94 5.72 28.84
N ASN A 154 -4.85 5.86 30.18
CA ASN A 154 -5.11 7.08 30.96
C ASN A 154 -4.13 8.27 30.77
N ARG A 155 -3.19 8.21 29.83
CA ARG A 155 -2.30 9.31 29.45
C ARG A 155 -1.88 9.17 28.00
N ILE A 156 -2.08 10.23 27.22
CA ILE A 156 -1.61 10.32 25.85
C ILE A 156 -0.57 11.43 25.80
N HIS A 157 0.63 11.08 25.36
CA HIS A 157 1.64 12.06 24.98
C HIS A 157 1.40 12.39 23.51
N THR A 158 0.95 13.63 23.24
CA THR A 158 1.21 14.27 21.96
C THR A 158 2.72 14.54 21.93
N GLU A 159 3.48 13.61 21.39
CA GLU A 159 4.88 13.90 21.07
C GLU A 159 4.90 14.90 19.90
N PRO A 160 5.84 15.86 19.91
CA PRO A 160 6.02 16.77 18.79
C PRO A 160 6.26 15.98 17.51
N VAL A 161 5.60 16.42 16.43
CA VAL A 161 5.68 15.85 15.10
C VAL A 161 7.13 15.98 14.61
N GLU A 162 7.92 14.91 14.71
CA GLU A 162 9.33 14.96 14.28
C GLU A 162 9.52 14.81 12.76
N GLU A 163 8.55 14.23 12.04
CA GLU A 163 8.64 14.04 10.58
C GLU A 163 7.27 14.23 9.92
N GLU A 164 7.09 15.33 9.17
CA GLU A 164 6.04 15.43 8.16
C GLU A 164 6.36 14.46 7.01
N ARG A 165 5.88 13.21 7.12
CA ARG A 165 5.85 12.31 5.98
C ARG A 165 4.64 12.65 5.12
N ARG A 166 4.75 12.53 3.81
CA ARG A 166 3.63 12.67 2.89
C ARG A 166 3.35 11.34 2.21
N PHE A 167 2.07 11.04 2.02
CA PHE A 167 1.63 9.83 1.33
C PHE A 167 0.85 10.22 0.10
N ARG A 168 1.13 9.55 -1.01
CA ARG A 168 0.39 9.73 -2.26
C ARG A 168 -0.91 8.94 -2.24
N TYR A 169 -1.97 9.57 -2.69
CA TYR A 169 -3.29 8.98 -2.86
C TYR A 169 -3.84 9.32 -4.23
N SER A 170 -4.68 8.44 -4.76
CA SER A 170 -5.42 8.72 -5.99
C SER A 170 -6.45 9.84 -5.74
N LEU A 171 -6.45 10.85 -6.61
CA LEU A 171 -7.48 11.88 -6.67
C LEU A 171 -8.85 11.28 -6.99
N GLU A 172 -8.90 10.15 -7.71
CA GLU A 172 -10.14 9.42 -7.96
C GLU A 172 -10.76 8.88 -6.67
N TRP A 173 -9.94 8.33 -5.77
CA TRP A 173 -10.41 7.85 -4.46
C TRP A 173 -11.06 8.98 -3.65
N VAL A 174 -10.42 10.15 -3.61
CA VAL A 174 -10.97 11.34 -2.95
C VAL A 174 -12.32 11.72 -3.55
N ARG A 175 -12.41 11.79 -4.89
CA ARG A 175 -13.66 12.14 -5.60
C ARG A 175 -14.76 11.11 -5.38
N ARG A 176 -14.43 9.82 -5.47
CA ARG A 176 -15.37 8.69 -5.34
C ARG A 176 -16.08 8.70 -3.98
N TYR A 177 -15.35 9.02 -2.91
CA TYR A 177 -15.89 9.04 -1.55
C TYR A 177 -16.31 10.45 -1.07
N GLY A 178 -16.27 11.45 -1.95
CA GLY A 178 -16.67 12.82 -1.64
C GLY A 178 -15.81 13.49 -0.57
N LEU A 179 -14.54 13.11 -0.47
CA LEU A 179 -13.61 13.58 0.56
C LEU A 179 -13.04 14.95 0.22
N LYS A 180 -12.69 15.72 1.24
CA LYS A 180 -12.00 17.01 1.09
C LYS A 180 -10.49 16.82 1.23
N ALA A 181 -9.77 16.85 0.10
CA ALA A 181 -8.32 16.62 0.06
C ALA A 181 -7.54 17.48 1.07
N ASP A 182 -7.89 18.76 1.22
CA ASP A 182 -7.27 19.72 2.13
C ASP A 182 -7.55 19.44 3.63
N LYS A 183 -8.44 18.49 3.92
CA LYS A 183 -8.81 18.06 5.27
C LYS A 183 -8.30 16.67 5.62
N LEU A 184 -7.63 15.98 4.70
CA LEU A 184 -7.13 14.64 4.97
C LEU A 184 -5.79 14.73 5.69
N ILE A 185 -5.67 13.96 6.78
CA ILE A 185 -4.43 13.79 7.53
C ILE A 185 -4.27 12.32 7.87
N ARG A 186 -3.07 11.78 7.69
CA ARG A 186 -2.73 10.42 8.08
C ARG A 186 -2.19 10.39 9.51
N TYR A 187 -2.58 9.41 10.31
CA TYR A 187 -2.11 9.23 11.68
C TYR A 187 -1.60 7.81 11.90
N LYS A 188 -0.53 7.68 12.69
CA LYS A 188 -0.01 6.37 13.11
C LYS A 188 -0.67 5.93 14.41
N VAL A 189 -1.44 4.86 14.39
CA VAL A 189 -2.18 4.37 15.55
C VAL A 189 -1.25 3.67 16.53
N ARG A 190 -1.51 3.84 17.83
CA ARG A 190 -0.79 3.17 18.92
C ARG A 190 -1.75 2.57 19.94
N GLY A 191 -1.43 1.43 20.52
CA GLY A 191 -2.28 0.76 21.50
C GLY A 191 -3.38 -0.10 20.87
N SER A 192 -4.15 -0.77 21.73
CA SER A 192 -4.97 -1.93 21.37
C SER A 192 -6.48 -1.70 21.45
N SER A 193 -6.95 -0.46 21.62
CA SER A 193 -8.39 -0.17 21.78
C SER A 193 -9.23 -0.59 20.57
N MET A 194 -8.64 -0.55 19.39
CA MET A 194 -9.31 -0.89 18.15
C MET A 194 -8.85 -2.25 17.59
N ASP A 195 -8.02 -3.01 18.31
CA ASP A 195 -7.57 -4.33 17.89
C ASP A 195 -8.74 -5.35 17.86
N PRO A 196 -8.81 -6.25 16.86
CA PRO A 196 -7.97 -6.34 15.65
C PRO A 196 -8.40 -5.45 14.48
N PHE A 197 -9.49 -4.68 14.59
CA PHE A 197 -10.03 -3.86 13.50
C PHE A 197 -9.02 -2.82 12.97
N ILE A 198 -8.39 -2.07 13.87
CA ILE A 198 -7.24 -1.21 13.61
C ILE A 198 -6.17 -1.60 14.62
N SER A 199 -5.09 -2.22 14.14
CA SER A 199 -4.02 -2.75 14.98
C SER A 199 -3.06 -1.67 15.49
N ASP A 200 -2.36 -1.94 16.61
CA ASP A 200 -1.19 -1.13 17.00
C ASP A 200 -0.18 -1.02 15.84
N GLY A 201 0.30 0.20 15.59
CA GLY A 201 1.25 0.49 14.52
C GLY A 201 0.64 0.69 13.13
N SER A 202 -0.67 0.48 12.97
CA SER A 202 -1.41 0.75 11.74
C SER A 202 -1.42 2.23 11.38
N TRP A 203 -1.66 2.54 10.11
CA TRP A 203 -1.93 3.90 9.67
C TRP A 203 -3.43 4.10 9.45
N ILE A 204 -3.95 5.26 9.80
CA ILE A 204 -5.32 5.68 9.48
C ILE A 204 -5.32 6.99 8.73
N THR A 205 -6.30 7.18 7.85
CA THR A 205 -6.55 8.46 7.18
C THR A 205 -7.81 9.08 7.77
N VAL A 206 -7.72 10.33 8.21
CA VAL A 206 -8.81 11.04 8.89
C VAL A 206 -9.19 12.26 8.07
N GLU A 207 -10.48 12.42 7.79
CA GLU A 207 -11.05 13.66 7.29
C GLU A 207 -11.39 14.58 8.46
N MET A 208 -10.55 15.60 8.64
CA MET A 208 -10.64 16.56 9.73
C MET A 208 -11.83 17.50 9.55
N GLY A 209 -12.46 17.88 10.66
CA GLY A 209 -13.64 18.75 10.65
C GLY A 209 -14.95 18.04 10.32
N THR A 210 -14.91 16.74 10.01
CA THR A 210 -16.13 15.90 9.91
C THR A 210 -16.59 15.54 11.32
N THR A 211 -17.34 16.46 11.94
CA THR A 211 -17.80 16.38 13.33
C THR A 211 -19.20 15.79 13.50
N GLN A 212 -19.98 15.74 12.41
CA GLN A 212 -21.30 15.12 12.44
C GLN A 212 -21.17 13.61 12.59
N VAL A 213 -21.70 13.08 13.69
CA VAL A 213 -21.63 11.65 14.02
C VAL A 213 -22.60 10.86 13.16
N THR A 214 -22.06 9.87 12.44
CA THR A 214 -22.78 8.79 11.77
C THR A 214 -22.58 7.53 12.60
N ASP A 215 -23.68 6.90 12.98
CA ASP A 215 -23.64 5.77 13.91
C ASP A 215 -22.84 4.60 13.33
N GLY A 216 -21.97 4.02 14.15
CA GLY A 216 -21.11 2.90 13.73
C GLY A 216 -19.91 3.31 12.88
N SER A 217 -19.69 4.60 12.65
CA SER A 217 -18.45 5.11 12.03
C SER A 217 -17.35 5.33 13.07
N VAL A 218 -16.10 5.32 12.60
CA VAL A 218 -14.91 5.48 13.44
C VAL A 218 -14.43 6.93 13.39
N TYR A 219 -14.07 7.49 14.55
CA TYR A 219 -13.70 8.89 14.69
C TYR A 219 -12.41 9.06 15.48
N LEU A 220 -11.68 10.12 15.14
CA LEU A 220 -10.62 10.68 15.96
C LEU A 220 -11.25 11.66 16.95
N LEU A 221 -11.05 11.42 18.24
CA LEU A 221 -11.71 12.10 19.35
C LEU A 221 -10.67 12.71 20.27
N ARG A 222 -10.98 13.86 20.84
CA ARG A 222 -10.25 14.41 21.97
C ARG A 222 -11.14 14.47 23.21
N TYR A 223 -10.66 13.94 24.33
CA TYR A 223 -11.27 14.07 25.65
C TYR A 223 -10.24 14.64 26.62
N GLY A 224 -10.45 15.87 27.09
CA GLY A 224 -9.41 16.64 27.77
C GLY A 224 -8.15 16.77 26.89
N ASP A 225 -7.02 16.29 27.40
CA ASP A 225 -5.72 16.29 26.69
C ASP A 225 -5.46 15.00 25.89
N GLN A 226 -6.39 14.04 25.92
CA GLN A 226 -6.19 12.72 25.31
C GLN A 226 -6.84 12.64 23.92
N ILE A 227 -6.12 12.14 22.92
CA ILE A 227 -6.63 11.85 21.58
C ILE A 227 -6.81 10.34 21.36
N SER A 228 -8.02 9.87 21.09
CA SER A 228 -8.32 8.45 20.88
C SER A 228 -9.07 8.19 19.57
N VAL A 229 -9.04 6.94 19.08
CA VAL A 229 -9.83 6.48 17.94
C VAL A 229 -10.85 5.48 18.42
N LYS A 230 -12.14 5.74 18.17
CA LYS A 230 -13.26 4.95 18.69
C LYS A 230 -14.43 4.92 17.70
N PHE A 231 -15.32 3.95 17.84
CA PHE A 231 -16.65 4.01 17.25
C PHE A 231 -17.53 4.98 18.02
N LEU A 232 -18.35 5.73 17.30
CA LEU A 232 -19.36 6.60 17.90
C LEU A 232 -20.78 6.16 17.51
N PHE A 233 -21.68 6.20 18.49
CA PHE A 233 -23.11 6.00 18.28
C PHE A 233 -23.88 7.10 19.01
N ARG A 234 -24.84 7.73 18.33
CA ARG A 234 -25.74 8.70 18.96
C ARG A 234 -26.79 7.97 19.79
N ARG A 235 -27.15 8.59 20.90
CA ARG A 235 -28.27 8.17 21.75
C ARG A 235 -29.48 9.05 21.46
N TYR A 236 -30.67 8.52 21.70
CA TYR A 236 -31.92 9.26 21.53
C TYR A 236 -32.06 10.46 22.47
N ASP A 237 -31.36 10.44 23.62
CA ASP A 237 -31.30 11.54 24.58
C ASP A 237 -30.30 12.63 24.19
N GLY A 238 -29.71 12.54 22.99
CA GLY A 238 -28.71 13.49 22.49
C GLY A 238 -27.28 13.18 22.96
N GLY A 239 -27.08 12.16 23.80
CA GLY A 239 -25.74 11.73 24.22
C GLY A 239 -25.00 10.90 23.16
N LEU A 240 -23.79 10.45 23.50
CA LEU A 240 -22.95 9.58 22.67
C LEU A 240 -22.58 8.30 23.42
N ILE A 241 -22.40 7.22 22.67
CA ILE A 241 -21.70 6.01 23.11
C ILE A 241 -20.36 6.00 22.39
N VAL A 242 -19.29 5.96 23.15
CA VAL A 242 -17.91 5.85 22.68
C VAL A 242 -17.47 4.41 22.90
N ARG A 243 -17.23 3.68 21.81
CA ARG A 243 -16.99 2.24 21.83
C ARG A 243 -15.63 1.89 21.25
N SER A 244 -14.88 1.07 21.98
CA SER A 244 -13.70 0.37 21.49
C SER A 244 -14.10 -0.84 20.66
N PHE A 245 -13.30 -1.23 19.66
CA PHE A 245 -13.51 -2.55 19.04
C PHE A 245 -13.07 -3.68 19.98
N ASN A 246 -12.01 -3.42 20.75
CA ASN A 246 -11.47 -4.37 21.70
C ASN A 246 -12.46 -4.60 22.86
N PRO A 247 -13.00 -5.82 23.02
CA PRO A 247 -14.00 -6.13 24.05
C PRO A 247 -13.52 -5.98 25.49
N SER A 248 -12.19 -5.93 25.72
CA SER A 248 -11.65 -5.71 27.07
C SER A 248 -11.86 -4.28 27.58
N GLU A 249 -12.21 -3.35 26.69
CA GLU A 249 -12.52 -1.98 27.05
C GLU A 249 -14.03 -1.76 27.00
N PRO A 250 -14.67 -1.41 28.15
CA PRO A 250 -16.10 -1.18 28.18
C PRO A 250 -16.49 0.08 27.41
N ASP A 251 -17.74 0.09 26.93
CA ASP A 251 -18.34 1.28 26.34
C ASP A 251 -18.38 2.43 27.33
N VAL A 252 -18.03 3.63 26.86
CA VAL A 252 -18.18 4.87 27.62
C VAL A 252 -19.44 5.57 27.14
N VAL A 253 -20.38 5.76 28.05
CA VAL A 253 -21.62 6.48 27.79
C VAL A 253 -21.43 7.93 28.21
N VAL A 254 -21.60 8.85 27.26
CA VAL A 254 -21.42 10.28 27.45
C VAL A 254 -22.79 10.94 27.38
N PRO A 255 -23.32 11.42 28.51
CA PRO A 255 -24.57 12.18 28.55
C PRO A 255 -24.52 13.43 27.66
N ALA A 256 -25.67 13.90 27.17
CA ALA A 256 -25.76 15.09 26.34
C ALA A 256 -25.14 16.34 26.98
N GLN A 257 -25.28 16.47 28.31
CA GLN A 257 -24.71 17.56 29.10
C GLN A 257 -23.17 17.54 29.16
N ASP A 258 -22.54 16.38 29.02
CA ASP A 258 -21.08 16.21 29.14
C ASP A 258 -20.38 16.23 27.77
N LEU A 259 -21.13 16.44 26.68
CA LEU A 259 -20.59 16.47 25.32
C LEU A 259 -19.58 17.62 25.12
N GLU A 260 -19.64 18.68 25.92
CA GLU A 260 -18.67 19.78 25.87
C GLU A 260 -17.23 19.33 26.19
N HIS A 261 -17.07 18.21 26.90
CA HIS A 261 -15.77 17.63 27.24
C HIS A 261 -15.20 16.74 26.12
N ILE A 262 -16.00 16.41 25.10
CA ILE A 262 -15.58 15.59 23.95
C ILE A 262 -15.57 16.42 22.68
N LYS A 263 -14.42 16.45 22.04
CA LYS A 263 -14.25 17.06 20.72
C LYS A 263 -14.02 16.00 19.67
N VAL A 264 -14.99 15.81 18.78
CA VAL A 264 -14.79 15.06 17.54
C VAL A 264 -13.87 15.87 16.64
N LEU A 265 -12.70 15.33 16.29
CA LEU A 265 -11.71 16.01 15.45
C LEU A 265 -11.94 15.72 13.97
N GLY A 266 -12.35 14.49 13.65
CA GLY A 266 -12.58 14.06 12.28
C GLY A 266 -13.00 12.60 12.19
N ARG A 267 -13.46 12.19 11.01
CA ARG A 267 -13.89 10.82 10.73
C ARG A 267 -12.75 10.02 10.09
N VAL A 268 -12.53 8.80 10.55
CA VAL A 268 -11.61 7.86 9.91
C VAL A 268 -12.24 7.35 8.62
N VAL A 269 -11.56 7.53 7.49
CA VAL A 269 -12.07 7.17 6.15
C VAL A 269 -11.33 5.98 5.53
N GLU A 270 -10.12 5.68 6.01
CA GLU A 270 -9.32 4.55 5.58
C GLU A 270 -8.39 4.09 6.72
N SER A 271 -8.12 2.79 6.78
CA SER A 271 -7.12 2.20 7.66
C SER A 271 -6.27 1.17 6.93
N THR A 272 -4.99 1.19 7.24
CA THR A 272 -3.94 0.33 6.71
C THR A 272 -3.36 -0.47 7.87
N ASN A 273 -3.70 -1.76 7.95
CA ASN A 273 -3.17 -2.65 8.96
C ASN A 273 -1.84 -3.26 8.53
N MET A 274 -0.82 -3.14 9.39
CA MET A 274 0.48 -3.77 9.17
C MET A 274 0.44 -5.21 9.68
N LEU A 275 0.69 -6.16 8.78
CA LEU A 275 0.75 -7.59 9.12
C LEU A 275 2.13 -8.02 9.64
N ILE A 276 3.10 -7.11 9.70
CA ILE A 276 4.42 -7.35 10.29
C ILE A 276 4.29 -7.31 11.81
N LYS A 277 3.60 -8.30 12.39
CA LYS A 277 3.80 -8.60 13.81
C LYS A 277 5.18 -9.22 13.89
N ALA A 278 6.13 -8.50 14.48
CA ALA A 278 7.42 -9.07 14.81
C ALA A 278 7.14 -10.39 15.57
N ILE A 279 7.46 -11.50 14.93
CA ILE A 279 7.59 -12.78 15.61
C ILE A 279 8.76 -12.55 16.56
N LYS A 280 8.45 -12.22 17.81
CA LYS A 280 9.42 -12.22 18.90
C LYS A 280 9.68 -13.66 19.33
#